data_AF-S7SS16-F1
#
_entry.id   AF-S7SS16-F1
#
_cell.length_a   1.000
_cell.length_b   1.000
_cell.length_c   1.000
_cell.angle_alpha   90.00
_cell.angle_beta   90.00
_cell.angle_gamma   90.00
#
_symmetry.space_group_name_H-M   'P 1'
#
loop_
_entity.id
_entity.type
_entity.pdbx_description
1 polymer ?
#
loop_
_entity_poly.entity_id
_entity_poly.type
_entity_poly.pdbx_seq_one_letter_code
_entity_poly.pdbx_strand_id
1 'polypeptide(L)'
;MKTLLRHPTKAALISGKTSLISHFSLLTSNLGRASGVHDYIKERTIKIGKYIVETRKTVRVIAKEFGVSKSTVHKDLTERLPEINPELAQEVKQILDYHKSIRHLRGGEATKKKYKKQTVKNN
;
A
#
# COMPACT_ATOMS: atom_id res chain seq x y z
N MET A 1 20.10 44.23 -1.74
CA MET A 1 18.81 43.98 -2.44
C MET A 1 18.72 42.48 -2.75
N LYS A 2 17.67 41.81 -2.28
CA LYS A 2 17.47 40.36 -2.41
C LYS A 2 16.83 40.04 -3.77
N THR A 3 17.41 39.13 -4.54
CA THR A 3 16.66 38.38 -5.57
C THR A 3 17.04 36.90 -5.50
N LEU A 4 16.02 36.10 -5.15
CA LEU A 4 16.03 34.64 -5.00
C LEU A 4 16.61 33.93 -6.23
N LEU A 5 17.67 33.14 -6.04
CA LEU A 5 17.92 31.97 -6.87
C LEU A 5 16.82 30.95 -6.59
N ARG A 6 15.84 30.86 -7.50
CA ARG A 6 14.79 29.83 -7.46
C ARG A 6 15.44 28.47 -7.72
N HIS A 7 15.52 27.65 -6.67
CA HIS A 7 15.85 26.24 -6.80
C HIS A 7 14.81 25.55 -7.72
N PRO A 8 15.23 24.69 -8.65
CA PRO A 8 14.30 23.93 -9.47
C PRO A 8 13.42 23.06 -8.56
N THR A 9 12.12 23.14 -8.79
CA THR A 9 11.09 22.36 -8.10
C THR A 9 11.33 20.86 -8.29
N LYS A 10 10.89 20.10 -7.28
CA LYS A 10 11.01 18.64 -7.04
C LYS A 10 10.56 17.68 -8.17
N ALA A 11 10.46 18.13 -9.42
CA ALA A 11 9.89 17.36 -10.54
C ALA A 11 10.86 16.37 -11.23
N ALA A 12 12.14 16.33 -10.86
CA ALA A 12 13.17 15.62 -11.64
C ALA A 12 13.65 14.27 -11.09
N LEU A 13 12.84 13.53 -10.32
CA LEU A 13 13.24 12.21 -9.77
C LEU A 13 12.11 11.18 -9.87
N ILE A 14 11.54 11.00 -11.07
CA ILE A 14 10.70 9.84 -11.40
C ILE A 14 11.00 9.38 -12.83
N SER A 15 12.22 8.92 -13.10
CA SER A 15 12.52 8.08 -14.26
C SER A 15 12.92 6.70 -13.74
N GLY A 16 12.03 5.71 -13.91
CA GLY A 16 12.36 4.31 -13.58
C GLY A 16 11.28 3.45 -12.90
N LYS A 17 10.00 3.87 -12.85
CA LYS A 17 8.89 3.03 -12.34
C LYS A 17 7.65 3.09 -13.23
N THR A 18 7.77 2.78 -14.52
CA THR A 18 6.64 2.87 -15.47
C THR A 18 6.12 1.53 -16.00
N SER A 19 6.62 0.38 -15.54
CA SER A 19 6.11 -0.92 -16.01
C SER A 19 4.92 -1.48 -15.20
N LEU A 20 4.93 -1.35 -13.86
CA LEU A 20 3.89 -1.96 -13.01
C LEU A 20 2.63 -1.10 -12.80
N ILE A 21 2.72 0.21 -13.02
CA ILE A 21 1.55 1.11 -12.94
C ILE A 21 0.60 0.86 -14.13
N SER A 22 1.13 0.41 -15.27
CA SER A 22 0.37 0.11 -16.49
C SER A 22 -0.59 -1.08 -16.31
N HIS A 23 -0.14 -2.16 -15.64
CA HIS A 23 -0.99 -3.33 -15.38
C HIS A 23 -2.21 -3.00 -14.49
N PHE A 24 -2.04 -2.08 -13.55
CA PHE A 24 -3.10 -1.65 -12.64
C PHE A 24 -4.24 -0.89 -13.36
N SER A 25 -3.91 -0.12 -14.39
CA SER A 25 -4.89 0.63 -15.20
C SER A 25 -5.71 -0.26 -16.14
N LEU A 26 -5.17 -1.39 -16.60
CA LEU A 26 -5.84 -2.26 -17.58
C LEU A 26 -6.87 -3.20 -16.94
N LEU A 27 -6.69 -3.56 -15.66
CA LEU A 27 -7.64 -4.38 -14.90
C LEU A 27 -8.90 -3.62 -14.45
N THR A 28 -8.89 -2.28 -14.51
CA THR A 28 -10.05 -1.44 -14.13
C THR A 28 -11.06 -1.22 -15.26
N SER A 29 -10.74 -1.60 -16.50
CA SER A 29 -11.50 -1.20 -17.70
C SER A 29 -12.77 -2.00 -18.00
N ASN A 30 -13.07 -3.09 -17.28
CA ASN A 30 -14.26 -3.92 -17.53
C ASN A 30 -15.06 -4.18 -16.25
N LEU A 31 -15.57 -3.13 -15.62
CA LEU A 31 -16.55 -3.27 -14.53
C LEU A 31 -17.91 -2.70 -14.95
N GLY A 32 -18.53 -3.38 -15.92
CA GLY A 32 -19.93 -3.20 -16.25
C GLY A 32 -20.76 -4.29 -15.57
N ARG A 33 -21.42 -3.95 -14.44
CA ARG A 33 -22.84 -4.23 -14.12
C ARG A 33 -23.12 -3.70 -12.71
N ALA A 34 -24.15 -2.90 -12.56
CA ALA A 34 -24.55 -2.34 -11.27
C ALA A 34 -24.94 -3.43 -10.27
N SER A 35 -24.40 -3.37 -9.05
CA SER A 35 -24.96 -4.03 -7.87
C SER A 35 -24.37 -3.42 -6.59
N GLY A 36 -25.13 -3.45 -5.49
CA GLY A 36 -25.02 -2.52 -4.34
C GLY A 36 -23.71 -2.53 -3.55
N VAL A 37 -23.66 -1.75 -2.47
CA VAL A 37 -22.48 -1.56 -1.59
C VAL A 37 -21.81 -2.87 -1.18
N HIS A 38 -22.58 -3.94 -1.05
CA HIS A 38 -22.10 -5.26 -0.68
C HIS A 38 -21.17 -5.89 -1.73
N ASP A 39 -21.46 -5.72 -3.01
CA ASP A 39 -20.66 -6.31 -4.10
C ASP A 39 -19.36 -5.51 -4.32
N TYR A 40 -19.44 -4.18 -4.21
CA TYR A 40 -18.23 -3.34 -4.18
C TYR A 40 -17.25 -3.76 -3.08
N ILE A 41 -17.73 -4.07 -1.87
CA ILE A 41 -16.86 -4.50 -0.77
C ILE A 41 -16.25 -5.87 -1.06
N LYS A 42 -17.01 -6.82 -1.60
CA LYS A 42 -16.49 -8.14 -1.98
C LYS A 42 -15.39 -8.05 -3.03
N GLU A 43 -15.64 -7.30 -4.10
CA GLU A 43 -14.67 -7.09 -5.16
C GLU A 43 -13.40 -6.39 -4.65
N ARG A 44 -13.57 -5.33 -3.85
CA ARG A 44 -12.43 -4.63 -3.25
C ARG A 44 -11.60 -5.59 -2.39
N THR A 45 -12.27 -6.42 -1.59
CA THR A 45 -11.61 -7.37 -0.69
C THR A 45 -10.77 -8.38 -1.47
N ILE A 46 -11.32 -8.96 -2.55
CA ILE A 46 -10.57 -9.86 -3.43
C ILE A 46 -9.40 -9.14 -4.12
N LYS A 47 -9.60 -7.92 -4.63
CA LYS A 47 -8.55 -7.13 -5.29
C LYS A 47 -7.39 -6.84 -4.34
N ILE A 48 -7.68 -6.42 -3.11
CA ILE A 48 -6.66 -6.18 -2.08
C ILE A 48 -5.94 -7.49 -1.71
N GLY A 49 -6.67 -8.61 -1.58
CA GLY A 49 -6.11 -9.93 -1.27
C GLY A 49 -5.11 -10.41 -2.33
N LYS A 50 -5.47 -10.33 -3.61
CA LYS A 50 -4.55 -10.68 -4.71
C LYS A 50 -3.33 -9.76 -4.72
N TYR A 51 -3.56 -8.46 -4.57
CA TYR A 51 -2.47 -7.48 -4.61
C TYR A 51 -1.44 -7.65 -3.48
N ILE A 52 -1.86 -8.02 -2.27
CA ILE A 52 -0.90 -8.27 -1.18
C ILE A 52 -0.08 -9.54 -1.44
N VAL A 53 -0.66 -10.58 -2.06
CA VAL A 53 0.05 -11.80 -2.44
C VAL A 53 1.10 -11.50 -3.50
N GLU A 54 0.72 -10.76 -4.55
CA GLU A 54 1.61 -10.38 -5.65
C GLU A 54 2.75 -9.46 -5.20
N THR A 55 2.43 -8.42 -4.41
CA THR A 55 3.41 -7.37 -4.09
C THR A 55 4.14 -7.58 -2.77
N ARG A 56 3.62 -8.44 -1.89
CA ARG A 56 4.08 -8.64 -0.51
C ARG A 56 4.27 -7.35 0.27
N LYS A 57 3.51 -6.29 -0.06
CA LYS A 57 3.57 -4.99 0.61
C LYS A 57 2.87 -5.02 1.97
N THR A 58 3.21 -4.07 2.84
CA THR A 58 2.52 -3.94 4.13
C THR A 58 1.12 -3.33 3.95
N VAL A 59 0.19 -3.68 4.85
CA VAL A 59 -1.16 -3.10 4.91
C VAL A 59 -1.15 -1.57 4.87
N ARG A 60 -0.15 -0.92 5.48
CA ARG A 60 -0.03 0.55 5.49
C ARG A 60 0.26 1.13 4.10
N VAL A 61 1.03 0.42 3.28
CA VAL A 61 1.33 0.85 1.91
C VAL A 61 0.12 0.62 1.02
N ILE A 62 -0.48 -0.57 1.12
CA ILE A 62 -1.67 -0.94 0.35
C ILE A 62 -2.82 0.03 0.62
N ALA A 63 -3.07 0.37 1.89
CA ALA A 63 -4.09 1.36 2.26
C ALA A 63 -3.93 2.69 1.52
N LYS A 64 -2.68 3.18 1.37
CA LYS A 64 -2.40 4.42 0.63
C LYS A 64 -2.64 4.28 -0.86
N GLU A 65 -2.28 3.15 -1.44
CA GLU A 65 -2.40 2.89 -2.89
C GLU A 65 -3.87 2.69 -3.30
N PHE A 66 -4.68 2.07 -2.44
CA PHE A 66 -6.11 1.83 -2.67
C PHE A 66 -7.02 2.97 -2.19
N GLY A 67 -6.46 4.04 -1.61
CA GLY A 67 -7.25 5.19 -1.14
C GLY A 67 -8.20 4.88 0.02
N VAL A 68 -7.89 3.87 0.84
CA VAL A 68 -8.72 3.44 1.98
C VAL A 68 -7.95 3.50 3.30
N SER A 69 -8.67 3.47 4.42
CA SER A 69 -8.02 3.46 5.73
C SER A 69 -7.30 2.13 6.00
N LYS A 70 -6.23 2.16 6.81
CA LYS A 70 -5.55 0.94 7.28
C LYS A 70 -6.53 -0.03 7.97
N SER A 71 -7.47 0.49 8.76
CA SER A 71 -8.46 -0.35 9.45
C SER A 71 -9.40 -1.03 8.46
N THR A 72 -9.81 -0.33 7.39
CA THR A 72 -10.63 -0.89 6.31
C THR A 72 -9.92 -2.06 5.65
N VAL A 73 -8.65 -1.90 5.25
CA VAL A 73 -7.86 -2.99 4.65
C VAL A 73 -7.72 -4.16 5.61
N HIS A 74 -7.51 -3.90 6.90
CA HIS A 74 -7.40 -4.97 7.88
C HIS A 74 -8.70 -5.77 7.98
N LYS A 75 -9.84 -5.10 8.16
CA LYS A 75 -11.16 -5.76 8.21
C LYS A 75 -11.44 -6.56 6.93
N ASP A 76 -11.13 -5.98 5.78
CA ASP A 76 -11.27 -6.68 4.49
C ASP A 76 -10.45 -7.97 4.47
N LEU A 77 -9.18 -7.93 4.87
CA LEU A 77 -8.29 -9.08 4.79
C LEU A 77 -8.50 -10.12 5.89
N THR A 78 -8.87 -9.73 7.11
CA THR A 78 -8.91 -10.64 8.27
C THR A 78 -10.31 -11.11 8.64
N GLU A 79 -11.34 -10.34 8.29
CA GLU A 79 -12.73 -10.70 8.63
C GLU A 79 -13.48 -11.11 7.37
N ARG A 80 -13.42 -10.31 6.29
CA ARG A 80 -14.24 -10.52 5.09
C ARG A 80 -13.65 -11.51 4.11
N LEU A 81 -12.35 -11.45 3.87
CA LEU A 81 -11.68 -12.30 2.88
C LEU A 81 -11.82 -13.80 3.19
N PRO A 82 -11.72 -14.29 4.45
CA PRO A 82 -11.95 -15.70 4.76
C PRO A 82 -13.35 -16.20 4.39
N GLU A 83 -14.38 -15.35 4.51
CA GLU A 83 -15.76 -15.69 4.14
C GLU A 83 -15.96 -15.74 2.61
N ILE A 84 -15.19 -14.95 1.87
CA ILE A 84 -15.32 -14.81 0.41
C ILE A 84 -14.41 -15.80 -0.34
N ASN A 85 -13.16 -15.92 0.10
CA ASN A 85 -12.14 -16.79 -0.50
C ASN A 85 -11.14 -17.26 0.58
N PRO A 86 -11.35 -18.44 1.18
CA PRO A 86 -10.54 -18.95 2.29
C PRO A 86 -9.11 -19.32 1.87
N GLU A 87 -8.91 -19.80 0.64
CA GLU A 87 -7.59 -20.15 0.10
C GLU A 87 -6.70 -18.90 0.01
N LEU A 88 -7.22 -17.84 -0.63
CA LEU A 88 -6.51 -16.57 -0.72
C LEU A 88 -6.27 -15.96 0.67
N ALA A 89 -7.22 -16.10 1.60
CA ALA A 89 -7.04 -15.63 2.98
C ALA A 89 -5.86 -16.31 3.69
N GLN A 90 -5.62 -17.60 3.44
CA GLN A 90 -4.50 -18.33 4.00
C GLN A 90 -3.15 -17.79 3.51
N GLU A 91 -3.02 -17.51 2.21
CA GLU A 91 -1.83 -16.89 1.63
C GLU A 91 -1.57 -15.49 2.22
N VAL A 92 -2.63 -14.67 2.28
CA VAL A 92 -2.57 -13.34 2.88
C VAL A 92 -2.10 -13.42 4.33
N LYS A 93 -2.64 -14.38 5.10
CA LYS A 93 -2.30 -14.57 6.52
C LYS A 93 -0.80 -14.82 6.69
N GLN A 94 -0.18 -15.65 5.86
CA GLN A 94 1.26 -15.91 5.92
C GLN A 94 2.09 -14.63 5.75
N ILE A 95 1.71 -13.77 4.80
CA ILE A 95 2.39 -12.49 4.54
C ILE A 95 2.19 -11.51 5.71
N LEU A 96 0.98 -11.45 6.27
CA LEU A 96 0.70 -10.62 7.45
C LEU A 96 1.51 -11.08 8.66
N ASP A 97 1.61 -12.38 8.88
CA ASP A 97 2.36 -12.96 10.01
C ASP A 97 3.87 -12.72 9.85
N TYR A 98 4.41 -12.86 8.63
CA TYR A 98 5.78 -12.45 8.31
C TYR A 98 6.03 -10.98 8.65
N HIS A 99 5.11 -10.08 8.27
CA HIS A 99 5.25 -8.66 8.58
C HIS A 99 5.14 -8.32 10.06
N LYS A 100 4.42 -9.12 10.85
CA LYS A 100 4.40 -9.00 12.30
C LYS A 100 5.74 -9.41 12.89
N SER A 101 6.31 -10.53 12.44
CA SER A 101 7.57 -11.05 12.99
C SER A 101 8.73 -10.07 12.81
N ILE A 102 8.84 -9.40 11.66
CA ILE A 102 9.93 -8.45 11.38
C ILE A 102 9.63 -7.00 11.80
N ARG A 103 8.51 -6.73 12.47
CA ARG A 103 8.10 -5.35 12.84
C ARG A 103 9.15 -4.64 13.68
N HIS A 104 9.80 -5.35 14.61
CA HIS A 104 10.79 -4.78 15.52
C HIS A 104 12.03 -4.27 14.77
N LEU A 105 12.50 -5.02 13.75
CA LEU A 105 13.59 -4.59 12.86
C LEU A 105 13.24 -3.27 12.14
N ARG A 106 12.03 -3.23 11.55
CA ARG A 106 11.51 -2.03 10.88
C ARG A 106 11.35 -0.84 11.85
N GLY A 107 10.96 -1.12 13.09
CA GLY A 107 10.86 -0.14 14.16
C GLY A 107 12.22 0.46 14.52
N GLY A 108 13.24 -0.37 14.70
CA GLY A 108 14.61 0.07 14.95
C GLY A 108 15.16 0.96 13.83
N GLU A 109 14.93 0.58 12.57
CA GLU A 109 15.29 1.41 11.42
C GLU A 109 14.56 2.76 11.41
N ALA A 110 13.27 2.79 11.76
CA ALA A 110 12.49 4.01 11.81
C ALA A 110 13.05 4.99 12.85
N THR A 111 13.42 4.49 14.03
CA THR A 111 14.08 5.27 15.08
C THR A 111 15.42 5.80 14.59
N LYS A 112 16.29 4.96 14.02
CA LYS A 112 17.59 5.37 13.45
C LYS A 112 17.42 6.46 12.39
N LYS A 113 16.43 6.32 11.50
CA LYS A 113 16.11 7.33 10.46
C LYS A 113 15.60 8.65 11.06
N LYS A 114 14.82 8.61 12.16
CA LYS A 114 14.32 9.82 12.84
C LYS A 114 15.48 10.68 13.34
N TYR A 115 16.42 10.09 14.09
CA TYR A 115 17.54 10.83 14.68
C TYR A 115 18.55 11.30 13.62
N LYS A 116 18.85 10.49 12.60
CA LYS A 116 19.71 10.94 11.47
C LYS A 116 19.12 12.14 10.71
N LYS A 117 17.80 12.24 10.58
CA LYS A 117 17.16 13.40 9.93
C LYS A 117 17.18 14.64 10.82
N GLN A 118 17.17 14.46 12.14
CA GLN A 118 17.28 15.57 13.08
C GLN A 118 18.68 16.17 13.07
N THR A 119 19.73 15.35 12.97
CA THR A 119 21.11 15.86 12.91
C THR A 119 21.40 16.67 11.64
N VAL A 120 20.84 16.27 10.48
CA VAL A 120 21.04 17.00 9.21
C VAL A 120 20.27 18.33 9.14
N LYS A 121 19.19 18.49 9.91
CA LYS A 121 18.44 19.76 9.94
C LYS A 121 19.10 20.85 10.78
N ASN A 122 20.06 20.49 11.63
CA ASN A 122 20.68 21.38 12.61
C ASN A 122 22.08 21.85 12.20
N ASN A 123 22.57 21.44 11.02
CA ASN A 123 23.80 21.90 10.37
C ASN A 123 23.46 22.58 9.04
#